data_AF-A0A3A5JPI0-F1
#
_entry.id   AF-A0A3A5JPI0-F1
#
_cell.length_a   1.000
_cell.length_b   1.000
_cell.length_c   1.000
_cell.angle_alpha   90.00
_cell.angle_beta   90.00
_cell.angle_gamma   90.00
#
_symmetry.space_group_name_H-M   'P 1'
#
loop_
_entity.id
_entity.type
_entity.pdbx_description
1 polymer ?
#
loop_
_entity_poly.entity_id
_entity_poly.type
_entity_poly.pdbx_seq_one_letter_code
_entity_poly.pdbx_strand_id
1 'polypeptide(L)'
;MGNGWHEWPLMVFTVLGQCVAGGFIVMALALMTGVSERAQQKRVHWAMIVLWILMGIGFMASVLHLGSPLRAFNSLNRIGDSALSNEIASGSVFFAVGGFWWLITVLGKMPQALGKIWMVLTMILGVFFVWMMCKVYLIDTVPTWYSAYTPLSFFLTMFIGGPLLGYLLLRVAGVQGWGMRLLPAISLLAIVMSTVVVMLQSMELATIQSSIAQASALVPQYGALMSWRLVLLAAALVCWIVPQLKGGLASPAVLTFAFVLMIAGELIGRGVFYGLHMTVGMAIAS
;
A
#
# COMPACT_ATOMS: atom_id res chain seq x y z
N MET A 1 -6.63 -8.40 -25.70
CA MET A 1 -5.84 -7.96 -24.54
C MET A 1 -6.78 -7.88 -23.37
N GLY A 2 -6.67 -8.79 -22.39
CA GLY A 2 -7.53 -8.78 -21.22
C GLY A 2 -7.41 -7.45 -20.51
N ASN A 3 -8.52 -6.78 -20.23
CA ASN A 3 -8.60 -5.44 -19.63
C ASN A 3 -8.09 -5.39 -18.16
N GLY A 4 -7.15 -6.24 -17.73
CA GLY A 4 -6.64 -6.33 -16.35
C GLY A 4 -7.65 -6.82 -15.31
N TRP A 5 -8.86 -7.24 -15.72
CA TRP A 5 -9.94 -7.65 -14.80
C TRP A 5 -9.58 -8.89 -13.98
N HIS A 6 -8.72 -9.76 -14.50
CA HIS A 6 -8.19 -10.89 -13.73
C HIS A 6 -7.31 -10.40 -12.57
N GLU A 7 -6.52 -9.34 -12.75
CA GLU A 7 -5.52 -8.87 -11.78
C GLU A 7 -6.10 -7.99 -10.67
N TRP A 8 -7.39 -7.61 -10.74
CA TRP A 8 -8.07 -6.77 -9.74
C TRP A 8 -7.83 -7.20 -8.28
N PRO A 9 -7.86 -8.50 -7.93
CA PRO A 9 -7.66 -8.88 -6.53
C PRO A 9 -6.23 -8.62 -6.05
N LEU A 10 -5.21 -8.75 -6.92
CA LEU A 10 -3.82 -8.42 -6.60
C LEU A 10 -3.61 -6.91 -6.50
N MET A 11 -4.31 -6.13 -7.32
CA MET A 11 -4.34 -4.66 -7.20
C MET A 11 -4.88 -4.23 -5.82
N VAL A 12 -5.99 -4.82 -5.38
CA VAL A 12 -6.58 -4.55 -4.06
C VAL A 12 -5.64 -4.98 -2.94
N PHE A 13 -5.08 -6.19 -3.03
CA PHE A 13 -4.15 -6.72 -2.03
C PHE A 13 -2.93 -5.81 -1.85
N THR A 14 -2.26 -5.43 -2.95
CA THR A 14 -1.04 -4.63 -2.89
C THR A 14 -1.31 -3.22 -2.33
N VAL A 15 -2.33 -2.52 -2.84
CA VAL A 15 -2.67 -1.16 -2.38
C VAL A 15 -3.09 -1.16 -0.91
N LEU A 16 -3.99 -2.08 -0.51
CA LEU A 16 -4.43 -2.15 0.89
C LEU A 16 -3.28 -2.56 1.82
N GLY A 17 -2.47 -3.55 1.45
CA GLY A 17 -1.33 -3.99 2.23
C GLY A 17 -0.31 -2.86 2.48
N GLN A 18 -0.01 -2.07 1.44
CA GLN A 18 0.86 -0.89 1.53
C GLN A 18 0.25 0.19 2.44
N CYS A 19 -1.04 0.48 2.31
CA CYS A 19 -1.73 1.44 3.18
C CYS A 19 -1.74 0.98 4.64
N VAL A 20 -1.98 -0.31 4.89
CA VAL A 20 -1.98 -0.89 6.24
C VAL A 20 -0.60 -0.82 6.86
N ALA A 21 0.46 -1.19 6.13
CA ALA A 21 1.83 -1.13 6.61
C ALA A 21 2.22 0.30 7.01
N GLY A 22 1.99 1.28 6.12
CA GLY A 22 2.28 2.68 6.42
C GLY A 22 1.38 3.27 7.52
N GLY A 23 0.09 2.90 7.53
CA GLY A 23 -0.87 3.31 8.55
C GLY A 23 -0.49 2.78 9.94
N PHE A 24 -0.07 1.51 10.03
CA PHE A 24 0.43 0.92 11.27
C PHE A 24 1.66 1.69 11.78
N ILE A 25 2.64 2.00 10.92
CA ILE A 25 3.83 2.78 11.29
C ILE A 25 3.44 4.13 11.90
N VAL A 26 2.52 4.85 11.26
CA VAL A 26 2.05 6.17 11.74
C VAL A 26 1.37 6.07 13.10
N MET A 27 0.46 5.10 13.25
CA MET A 27 -0.24 4.85 14.51
C MET A 27 0.71 4.43 15.63
N ALA A 28 1.70 3.58 15.31
CA ALA A 28 2.72 3.10 16.23
C ALA A 28 3.63 4.25 16.71
N LEU A 29 4.12 5.07 15.79
CA LEU A 29 4.92 6.25 16.13
C LEU A 29 4.13 7.21 17.01
N ALA A 30 2.85 7.45 16.71
CA ALA A 30 1.99 8.30 17.55
C ALA A 30 1.87 7.76 19.00
N LEU A 31 1.70 6.45 19.18
CA LEU A 31 1.70 5.81 20.50
C LEU A 31 3.03 5.91 21.23
N MET A 32 4.15 5.91 20.49
CA MET A 32 5.49 5.97 21.07
C MET A 32 5.92 7.39 21.45
N THR A 33 5.46 8.42 20.72
CA THR A 33 6.00 9.79 20.83
C THR A 33 4.97 10.86 21.18
N GLY A 34 3.68 10.65 20.89
CA GLY A 34 2.68 11.72 20.91
C GLY A 34 1.45 11.50 21.79
N VAL A 35 1.06 10.24 22.06
CA VAL A 35 -0.17 9.91 22.79
C VAL A 35 0.19 9.44 24.20
N SER A 36 0.08 10.33 25.19
CA SER A 36 0.42 10.04 26.59
C SER A 36 -0.78 9.62 27.46
N GLU A 37 -1.97 10.12 27.15
CA GLU A 37 -3.18 9.84 27.93
C GLU A 37 -3.68 8.41 27.70
N ARG A 38 -3.83 7.62 28.78
CA ARG A 38 -4.26 6.21 28.70
C ARG A 38 -5.59 6.01 27.98
N ALA A 39 -6.57 6.89 28.19
CA ALA A 39 -7.87 6.80 27.53
C ALA A 39 -7.75 7.01 26.01
N GLN A 40 -6.90 7.94 25.58
CA GLN A 40 -6.61 8.18 24.16
C GLN A 40 -5.78 7.06 23.54
N GLN A 41 -4.78 6.50 24.26
CA GLN A 41 -4.05 5.31 23.84
C GLN A 41 -4.99 4.14 23.58
N LYS A 42 -5.95 3.90 24.49
CA LYS A 42 -6.96 2.85 24.32
C LYS A 42 -7.79 3.06 23.05
N ARG A 43 -8.25 4.29 22.79
CA ARG A 43 -8.98 4.63 21.54
C ARG A 43 -8.13 4.38 20.30
N VAL A 44 -6.85 4.76 20.35
CA VAL A 44 -5.88 4.52 19.27
C VAL A 44 -5.70 3.02 19.00
N HIS A 45 -5.49 2.22 20.03
CA HIS A 45 -5.39 0.76 19.88
C HIS A 45 -6.68 0.18 19.29
N TRP A 46 -7.87 0.59 19.76
CA TRP A 46 -9.12 0.12 19.17
C TRP A 46 -9.29 0.53 17.70
N ALA A 47 -8.90 1.74 17.32
CA ALA A 47 -8.97 2.20 15.93
C ALA A 47 -8.12 1.34 14.97
N MET A 48 -7.03 0.72 15.45
CA MET A 48 -6.20 -0.18 14.65
C MET A 48 -6.94 -1.44 14.16
N ILE A 49 -8.13 -1.78 14.69
CA ILE A 49 -8.94 -2.87 14.12
C ILE A 49 -9.19 -2.66 12.62
N VAL A 50 -9.34 -1.40 12.18
CA VAL A 50 -9.55 -1.07 10.77
C VAL A 50 -8.36 -1.51 9.92
N LEU A 51 -7.13 -1.36 10.42
CA LEU A 51 -5.92 -1.82 9.71
C LEU A 51 -5.97 -3.32 9.46
N TRP A 52 -6.33 -4.10 10.47
CA TRP A 52 -6.37 -5.56 10.37
C TRP A 52 -7.55 -6.06 9.54
N ILE A 53 -8.70 -5.38 9.59
CA ILE A 53 -9.83 -5.67 8.68
C ILE A 53 -9.41 -5.41 7.23
N LEU A 54 -8.80 -4.26 6.93
CA LEU A 54 -8.33 -3.94 5.58
C LEU A 54 -7.27 -4.94 5.09
N MET A 55 -6.35 -5.34 5.97
CA MET A 55 -5.37 -6.38 5.65
C MET A 55 -6.03 -7.73 5.36
N GLY A 56 -7.02 -8.11 6.16
CA GLY A 56 -7.82 -9.32 5.96
C GLY A 56 -8.56 -9.30 4.62
N ILE A 57 -9.16 -8.17 4.25
CA ILE A 57 -9.80 -7.97 2.94
C ILE A 57 -8.77 -8.13 1.81
N GLY A 58 -7.58 -7.54 1.97
CA GLY A 58 -6.48 -7.72 1.01
C GLY A 58 -6.09 -9.19 0.83
N PHE A 59 -5.92 -9.95 1.93
CA PHE A 59 -5.63 -11.37 1.85
C PHE A 59 -6.75 -12.19 1.23
N MET A 60 -8.00 -11.88 1.56
CA MET A 60 -9.16 -12.54 0.95
C MET A 60 -9.17 -12.32 -0.56
N ALA A 61 -8.90 -11.09 -1.03
CA ALA A 61 -8.77 -10.80 -2.44
C ALA A 61 -7.65 -11.64 -3.09
N SER A 62 -6.46 -11.67 -2.47
CA SER A 62 -5.32 -12.47 -2.95
C SER A 62 -5.65 -13.98 -3.05
N VAL A 63 -6.29 -14.56 -2.02
CA VAL A 63 -6.63 -15.98 -2.00
C VAL A 63 -7.75 -16.34 -2.99
N LEU A 64 -8.77 -15.49 -3.11
CA LEU A 64 -9.89 -15.73 -4.04
C LEU A 64 -9.48 -15.65 -5.52
N HIS A 65 -8.35 -14.99 -5.81
CA HIS A 65 -7.76 -14.99 -7.14
C HIS A 65 -7.05 -16.30 -7.50
N LEU A 66 -6.59 -17.05 -6.50
CA LEU A 66 -6.02 -18.36 -6.71
C LEU A 66 -7.16 -19.31 -7.10
N GLY A 67 -7.17 -19.81 -8.33
CA GLY A 67 -8.21 -20.73 -8.83
C GLY A 67 -8.40 -22.02 -7.99
N SER A 68 -7.53 -22.28 -7.00
CA SER A 68 -7.73 -23.31 -5.97
C SER A 68 -7.28 -22.81 -4.58
N PRO A 69 -8.17 -22.16 -3.81
CA PRO A 69 -7.83 -21.58 -2.50
C PRO A 69 -7.19 -22.56 -1.52
N LEU A 70 -7.62 -23.82 -1.53
CA LEU A 70 -7.07 -24.87 -0.65
C LEU A 70 -5.61 -25.22 -0.97
N ARG A 71 -5.16 -25.00 -2.21
CA ARG A 71 -3.76 -25.23 -2.62
C ARG A 71 -2.88 -24.01 -2.35
N ALA A 72 -3.45 -22.88 -1.92
CA ALA A 72 -2.67 -21.69 -1.56
C ALA A 72 -1.62 -21.99 -0.49
N PHE A 73 -1.90 -22.93 0.42
CA PHE A 73 -0.93 -23.38 1.43
C PHE A 73 0.31 -24.05 0.83
N ASN A 74 0.20 -24.69 -0.35
CA ASN A 74 1.35 -25.27 -1.03
C ASN A 74 2.35 -24.21 -1.49
N SER A 75 1.91 -22.96 -1.64
CA SER A 75 2.82 -21.85 -1.96
C SER A 75 3.88 -21.68 -0.87
N LEU A 76 3.59 -22.02 0.38
CA LEU A 76 4.53 -21.91 1.51
C LEU A 76 5.66 -22.96 1.46
N ASN A 77 5.54 -24.00 0.62
CA ASN A 77 6.59 -25.02 0.50
C ASN A 77 7.85 -24.51 -0.23
N ARG A 78 7.81 -23.30 -0.80
CA ARG A 78 8.91 -22.68 -1.56
C ARG A 78 9.38 -21.35 -0.97
N ILE A 79 9.21 -21.17 0.35
CA ILE A 79 9.77 -20.02 1.07
C ILE A 79 11.30 -20.06 0.93
N GLY A 80 11.90 -18.93 0.61
CA GLY A 80 13.32 -18.79 0.25
C GLY A 80 13.54 -18.79 -1.26
N ASP A 81 12.91 -19.70 -1.99
CA ASP A 81 13.17 -19.92 -3.42
C ASP A 81 12.24 -19.13 -4.36
N SER A 82 11.00 -18.86 -3.93
CA SER A 82 9.98 -18.23 -4.77
C SER A 82 9.58 -16.86 -4.23
N ALA A 83 9.67 -15.83 -5.06
CA ALA A 83 9.27 -14.46 -4.70
C ALA A 83 7.80 -14.40 -4.23
N LEU A 84 6.88 -15.07 -4.96
CA LEU A 84 5.47 -15.18 -4.57
C LEU A 84 5.27 -15.85 -3.19
N SER A 85 6.04 -16.90 -2.90
CA SER A 85 5.97 -17.59 -1.60
C SER A 85 6.44 -16.67 -0.47
N ASN A 86 7.54 -15.95 -0.71
CA ASN A 86 8.10 -15.00 0.24
C ASN A 86 7.14 -13.83 0.51
N GLU A 87 6.41 -13.35 -0.49
CA GLU A 87 5.36 -12.33 -0.32
C GLU A 87 4.22 -12.85 0.57
N ILE A 88 3.66 -14.03 0.25
CA ILE A 88 2.56 -14.62 1.04
C ILE A 88 3.00 -14.86 2.48
N ALA A 89 4.19 -15.44 2.68
CA ALA A 89 4.75 -15.71 3.99
C ALA A 89 5.01 -14.43 4.79
N SER A 90 5.71 -13.45 4.20
CA SER A 90 6.03 -12.18 4.88
C SER A 90 4.77 -11.38 5.23
N GLY A 91 3.78 -11.34 4.35
CA GLY A 91 2.50 -10.73 4.63
C GLY A 91 1.75 -11.43 5.77
N SER A 92 1.71 -12.77 5.74
CA SER A 92 1.05 -13.57 6.78
C SER A 92 1.72 -13.36 8.15
N VAL A 93 3.05 -13.29 8.17
CA VAL A 93 3.84 -12.98 9.38
C VAL A 93 3.55 -11.57 9.87
N PHE A 94 3.57 -10.55 8.99
CA PHE A 94 3.22 -9.18 9.37
C PHE A 94 1.81 -9.10 9.98
N PHE A 95 0.82 -9.72 9.35
CA PHE A 95 -0.57 -9.73 9.81
C PHE A 95 -0.74 -10.47 11.14
N ALA A 96 -0.14 -11.66 11.28
CA ALA A 96 -0.22 -12.44 12.52
C ALA A 96 0.50 -11.72 13.66
N VAL A 97 1.76 -11.32 13.46
CA VAL A 97 2.58 -10.67 14.50
C VAL A 97 1.94 -9.35 14.95
N GLY A 98 1.47 -8.53 14.02
CA GLY A 98 0.80 -7.27 14.32
C GLY A 98 -0.59 -7.44 14.91
N GLY A 99 -1.39 -8.36 14.36
CA GLY A 99 -2.74 -8.66 14.84
C GLY A 99 -2.75 -9.26 16.24
N PHE A 100 -1.85 -10.19 16.55
CA PHE A 100 -1.72 -10.74 17.91
C PHE A 100 -1.23 -9.69 18.90
N TRP A 101 -0.23 -8.89 18.53
CA TRP A 101 0.21 -7.77 19.35
C TRP A 101 -0.95 -6.82 19.69
N TRP A 102 -1.72 -6.44 18.67
CA TRP A 102 -2.88 -5.58 18.83
C TRP A 102 -3.94 -6.20 19.73
N LEU A 103 -4.29 -7.48 19.51
CA LEU A 103 -5.30 -8.20 20.28
C LEU A 103 -4.92 -8.30 21.76
N ILE A 104 -3.69 -8.73 22.05
CA ILE A 104 -3.18 -8.85 23.43
C ILE A 104 -3.17 -7.48 24.13
N THR A 105 -2.83 -6.42 23.38
CA THR A 105 -2.83 -5.04 23.89
C THR A 105 -4.23 -4.54 24.21
N VAL A 106 -5.20 -4.75 23.32
CA VAL A 106 -6.59 -4.36 23.53
C VAL A 106 -7.24 -5.14 24.68
N LEU A 107 -6.86 -6.40 24.88
CA LEU A 107 -7.26 -7.22 26.02
C LEU A 107 -6.60 -6.79 27.35
N GLY A 108 -5.71 -5.80 27.34
CA GLY A 108 -5.03 -5.30 28.53
C GLY A 108 -4.00 -6.27 29.12
N LYS A 109 -3.59 -7.29 28.37
CA LYS A 109 -2.65 -8.33 28.82
C LYS A 109 -1.20 -8.05 28.42
N MET A 110 -0.95 -6.98 27.66
CA MET A 110 0.37 -6.69 27.12
C MET A 110 1.25 -5.91 28.12
N PRO A 111 2.41 -6.44 28.52
CA PRO A 111 3.38 -5.67 29.30
C PRO A 111 3.91 -4.48 28.49
N GLN A 112 4.06 -3.31 29.11
CA GLN A 112 4.36 -2.07 28.40
C GLN A 112 5.69 -2.10 27.63
N ALA A 113 6.76 -2.63 28.23
CA ALA A 113 8.09 -2.70 27.60
C ALA A 113 8.09 -3.67 26.40
N LEU A 114 7.54 -4.88 26.59
CA LEU A 114 7.39 -5.87 25.52
C LEU A 114 6.50 -5.33 24.40
N GLY A 115 5.43 -4.61 24.75
CA GLY A 115 4.50 -3.99 23.81
C GLY A 115 5.20 -3.04 22.85
N LYS A 116 6.12 -2.21 23.35
CA LYS A 116 6.89 -1.29 22.51
C LYS A 116 7.84 -2.02 21.56
N ILE A 117 8.59 -3.01 22.05
CA ILE A 117 9.53 -3.79 21.23
C ILE A 117 8.78 -4.52 20.12
N TRP A 118 7.67 -5.16 20.45
CA TRP A 118 6.85 -5.90 19.48
C TRP A 118 6.21 -4.96 18.44
N MET A 119 5.79 -3.76 18.84
CA MET A 119 5.32 -2.73 17.92
C MET A 119 6.41 -2.33 16.92
N VAL A 120 7.65 -2.13 17.37
CA VAL A 120 8.80 -1.84 16.50
C VAL A 120 9.09 -2.99 15.53
N LEU A 121 9.08 -4.23 16.03
CA LEU A 121 9.21 -5.42 15.17
C LEU A 121 8.13 -5.45 14.10
N THR A 122 6.88 -5.13 14.45
CA THR A 122 5.75 -5.10 13.52
C THR A 122 5.93 -4.02 12.45
N MET A 123 6.47 -2.84 12.80
CA MET A 123 6.82 -1.81 11.81
C MET A 123 7.85 -2.31 10.80
N ILE A 124 8.91 -2.97 11.28
CA ILE A 124 9.96 -3.55 10.42
C ILE A 124 9.37 -4.61 9.49
N LEU A 125 8.52 -5.50 10.02
CA LEU A 125 7.83 -6.53 9.24
C LEU A 125 6.92 -5.92 8.17
N GLY A 126 6.24 -4.80 8.44
CA GLY A 126 5.43 -4.10 7.44
C GLY A 126 6.26 -3.57 6.28
N VAL A 127 7.42 -2.97 6.55
CA VAL A 127 8.35 -2.51 5.50
C VAL A 127 8.91 -3.69 4.71
N PHE A 128 9.31 -4.76 5.41
CA PHE A 128 9.82 -5.98 4.79
C PHE A 128 8.76 -6.66 3.91
N PHE A 129 7.51 -6.67 4.33
CA PHE A 129 6.39 -7.18 3.54
C PHE A 129 6.21 -6.38 2.24
N VAL A 130 6.22 -5.04 2.29
CA VAL A 130 6.16 -4.21 1.08
C VAL A 130 7.35 -4.49 0.16
N TRP A 131 8.55 -4.68 0.71
CA TRP A 131 9.72 -5.10 -0.08
C TRP A 131 9.51 -6.46 -0.77
N MET A 132 8.93 -7.43 -0.09
CA MET A 132 8.63 -8.74 -0.67
C MET A 132 7.57 -8.67 -1.76
N MET A 133 6.56 -7.79 -1.65
CA MET A 133 5.64 -7.50 -2.76
C MET A 133 6.40 -7.03 -4.01
N CYS A 134 7.38 -6.13 -3.86
CA CYS A 134 8.17 -5.62 -4.98
C CYS A 134 8.94 -6.73 -5.68
N LYS A 135 9.54 -7.64 -4.89
CA LYS A 135 10.38 -8.74 -5.39
C LYS A 135 9.63 -9.71 -6.30
N VAL A 136 8.30 -9.80 -6.17
CA VAL A 136 7.45 -10.64 -7.03
C VAL A 136 7.48 -10.18 -8.48
N TYR A 137 7.62 -8.87 -8.71
CA TYR A 137 7.55 -8.27 -10.04
C TYR A 137 8.91 -7.95 -10.66
N LEU A 138 10.00 -8.08 -9.89
CA LEU A 138 11.35 -7.98 -10.42
C LEU A 138 11.74 -9.30 -11.11
N ILE A 139 11.10 -9.55 -12.25
CA ILE A 139 11.25 -10.75 -13.08
C ILE A 139 12.06 -10.39 -14.34
N ASP A 140 13.24 -10.98 -14.51
CA ASP A 140 14.16 -10.67 -15.63
C ASP A 140 13.55 -10.83 -17.02
N THR A 141 12.55 -11.72 -17.16
CA THR A 141 11.86 -11.98 -18.43
C THR A 141 10.71 -11.00 -18.72
N VAL A 142 10.35 -10.12 -17.78
CA VAL A 142 9.31 -9.10 -17.94
C VAL A 142 9.94 -7.70 -17.82
N PRO A 143 10.51 -7.16 -18.91
CA PRO A 143 11.37 -5.96 -18.86
C PRO A 143 10.63 -4.70 -18.40
N THR A 144 9.32 -4.61 -18.60
CA THR A 144 8.49 -3.48 -18.17
C THR A 144 8.30 -3.41 -16.65
N TRP A 145 8.47 -4.52 -15.95
CA TRP A 145 8.42 -4.59 -14.48
C TRP A 145 9.81 -4.68 -13.86
N TYR A 146 10.79 -5.20 -14.59
CA TYR A 146 12.18 -5.31 -14.14
C TYR A 146 12.93 -3.98 -14.20
N SER A 147 12.56 -3.06 -13.31
CA SER A 147 13.22 -1.75 -13.19
C SER A 147 13.17 -1.23 -11.75
N ALA A 148 13.96 -0.20 -11.47
CA ALA A 148 13.93 0.49 -10.18
C ALA A 148 12.58 1.20 -9.93
N TYR A 149 11.77 1.45 -10.96
CA TYR A 149 10.48 2.11 -10.83
C TYR A 149 9.44 1.25 -10.12
N THR A 150 9.55 -0.08 -10.21
CA THR A 150 8.67 -1.01 -9.49
C THR A 150 8.76 -0.85 -7.98
N PRO A 151 9.93 -1.05 -7.32
CA PRO A 151 10.03 -0.83 -5.88
C PRO A 151 9.75 0.61 -5.48
N LEU A 152 10.17 1.61 -6.27
CA LEU A 152 9.83 3.00 -6.00
C LEU A 152 8.31 3.24 -5.96
N SER A 153 7.58 2.76 -6.97
CA SER A 153 6.12 2.89 -7.04
C SER A 153 5.42 2.23 -5.85
N PHE A 154 5.88 1.03 -5.44
CA PHE A 154 5.29 0.28 -4.33
C PHE A 154 5.48 0.98 -2.98
N PHE A 155 6.70 1.46 -2.71
CA PHE A 155 6.96 2.23 -1.49
C PHE A 155 6.29 3.60 -1.51
N LEU A 156 6.20 4.27 -2.66
CA LEU A 156 5.48 5.54 -2.76
C LEU A 156 4.00 5.37 -2.44
N THR A 157 3.33 4.31 -2.89
CA THR A 157 1.96 4.02 -2.45
C THR A 157 1.84 3.87 -0.93
N MET A 158 2.82 3.23 -0.27
CA MET A 158 2.86 3.16 1.20
C MET A 158 3.00 4.55 1.84
N PHE A 159 3.83 5.44 1.28
CA PHE A 159 4.01 6.82 1.76
C PHE A 159 2.87 7.77 1.38
N ILE A 160 2.05 7.42 0.41
CA ILE A 160 0.84 8.18 0.02
C ILE A 160 -0.34 7.74 0.90
N GLY A 161 -0.69 6.47 0.86
CA GLY A 161 -1.89 5.95 1.54
C GLY A 161 -1.71 5.73 3.04
N GLY A 162 -0.50 5.33 3.48
CA GLY A 162 -0.21 5.04 4.88
C GLY A 162 -0.41 6.25 5.82
N PRO A 163 0.22 7.41 5.56
CA PRO A 163 0.00 8.62 6.35
C PRO A 163 -1.46 9.09 6.36
N LEU A 164 -2.17 8.98 5.24
CA LEU A 164 -3.59 9.34 5.17
C LEU A 164 -4.46 8.42 6.03
N LEU A 165 -4.28 7.10 5.91
CA LEU A 165 -5.00 6.11 6.72
C LEU A 165 -4.67 6.26 8.21
N GLY A 166 -3.40 6.40 8.55
CA GLY A 166 -2.96 6.65 9.92
C GLY A 166 -3.55 7.94 10.49
N TYR A 167 -3.53 9.04 9.73
CA TYR A 167 -4.15 10.30 10.13
C TYR A 167 -5.65 10.15 10.37
N LEU A 168 -6.38 9.48 9.46
CA LEU A 168 -7.80 9.18 9.61
C LEU A 168 -8.10 8.45 10.93
N LEU A 169 -7.37 7.37 11.21
CA LEU A 169 -7.59 6.58 12.42
C LEU A 169 -7.19 7.32 13.70
N LEU A 170 -6.12 8.11 13.66
CA LEU A 170 -5.75 9.02 14.76
C LEU A 170 -6.86 10.04 15.03
N ARG A 171 -7.50 10.58 13.97
CA ARG A 171 -8.63 11.50 14.12
C ARG A 171 -9.88 10.84 14.69
N VAL A 172 -10.20 9.61 14.27
CA VAL A 172 -11.28 8.81 14.86
C VAL A 172 -11.01 8.55 16.35
N ALA A 173 -9.74 8.32 16.72
CA ALA A 173 -9.32 8.16 18.11
C ALA A 173 -9.28 9.48 18.93
N GLY A 174 -9.56 10.62 18.30
CA GLY A 174 -9.58 11.93 18.94
C GLY A 174 -8.20 12.54 19.18
N VAL A 175 -7.17 12.13 18.45
CA VAL A 175 -5.82 12.72 18.50
C VAL A 175 -5.79 14.03 17.70
N GLN A 176 -5.18 15.08 18.28
CA GLN A 176 -5.14 16.43 17.70
C GLN A 176 -3.77 17.11 17.87
N GLY A 177 -2.68 16.35 17.74
CA GLY A 177 -1.31 16.84 17.99
C GLY A 177 -0.65 17.55 16.80
N TRP A 178 0.43 18.30 17.07
CA TRP A 178 1.21 19.02 16.05
C TRP A 178 1.82 18.08 14.99
N GLY A 179 2.24 16.87 15.40
CA GLY A 179 2.83 15.87 14.50
C GLY A 179 1.88 15.44 13.37
N MET A 180 0.58 15.66 13.53
CA MET A 180 -0.40 15.42 12.47
C MET A 180 -0.20 16.31 11.24
N ARG A 181 0.42 17.50 11.40
CA ARG A 181 0.70 18.42 10.28
C ARG A 181 1.82 17.93 9.37
N LEU A 182 2.68 17.01 9.84
CA LEU A 182 3.75 16.42 9.03
C LEU A 182 3.24 15.36 8.05
N LEU A 183 2.17 14.65 8.40
CA LEU A 183 1.66 13.53 7.61
C LEU A 183 1.20 13.94 6.19
N PRO A 184 0.45 15.03 5.99
CA PRO A 184 0.13 15.49 4.64
C PRO A 184 1.36 15.89 3.83
N ALA A 185 2.40 16.43 4.47
CA ALA A 185 3.64 16.83 3.79
C ALA A 185 4.42 15.60 3.26
N ILE A 186 4.44 14.51 4.03
CA ILE A 186 5.02 13.23 3.59
C ILE A 186 4.27 12.71 2.36
N SER A 187 2.94 12.69 2.38
CA SER A 187 2.15 12.22 1.23
C SER A 187 2.25 13.16 0.03
N LEU A 188 2.33 14.48 0.23
CA LEU A 188 2.58 15.45 -0.84
C LEU A 188 3.92 15.15 -1.53
N LEU A 189 5.00 15.01 -0.75
CA LEU A 189 6.32 14.69 -1.29
C LEU A 189 6.29 13.36 -2.05
N ALA A 190 5.61 12.34 -1.51
CA ALA A 190 5.45 11.06 -2.17
C ALA A 190 4.65 11.16 -3.49
N ILE A 191 3.61 11.99 -3.57
CA ILE A 191 2.87 12.25 -4.81
C ILE A 191 3.77 12.95 -5.85
N VAL A 192 4.56 13.94 -5.43
CA VAL A 192 5.52 14.63 -6.32
C VAL A 192 6.55 13.64 -6.85
N MET A 193 7.17 12.85 -5.98
CA MET A 193 8.11 11.79 -6.39
C MET A 193 7.44 10.75 -7.28
N SER A 194 6.19 10.38 -7.02
CA SER A 194 5.44 9.45 -7.86
C SER A 194 5.18 10.02 -9.25
N THR A 195 4.95 11.33 -9.37
CA THR A 195 4.81 12.01 -10.67
C THR A 195 6.10 11.92 -11.46
N VAL A 196 7.26 12.17 -10.82
CA VAL A 196 8.58 12.03 -11.44
C VAL A 196 8.82 10.59 -11.88
N VAL A 197 8.55 9.60 -11.02
CA VAL A 197 8.70 8.17 -11.35
C VAL A 197 7.85 7.77 -12.55
N VAL A 198 6.59 8.21 -12.63
CA VAL A 198 5.71 7.93 -13.77
C VAL A 198 6.25 8.55 -15.05
N MET A 199 6.73 9.80 -15.00
CA MET A 199 7.33 10.46 -16.18
C MET A 199 8.58 9.72 -16.66
N LEU A 200 9.50 9.38 -15.76
CA LEU A 200 10.74 8.68 -16.13
C LEU A 200 10.46 7.26 -16.64
N GLN A 201 9.54 6.52 -16.01
CA GLN A 201 9.10 5.21 -16.48
C GLN A 201 8.47 5.33 -17.88
N SER A 202 7.67 6.36 -18.15
CA SER A 202 7.06 6.53 -19.47
C SER A 202 8.10 6.71 -20.59
N MET A 203 9.23 7.35 -20.29
CA MET A 203 10.35 7.49 -21.24
C MET A 203 11.07 6.16 -21.47
N GLU A 204 11.29 5.37 -20.41
CA GLU A 204 11.91 4.04 -20.51
C GLU A 204 11.03 3.04 -21.27
N LEU A 205 9.70 3.09 -21.07
CA LEU A 205 8.76 2.25 -21.81
C LEU A 205 8.81 2.48 -23.32
N ALA A 206 9.17 3.69 -23.77
CA ALA A 206 9.36 3.96 -25.19
C ALA A 206 10.60 3.26 -25.78
N THR A 207 11.57 2.86 -24.96
CA THR A 207 12.78 2.15 -25.41
C THR A 207 12.65 0.62 -25.36
N ILE A 208 11.63 0.11 -24.66
CA ILE A 208 11.38 -1.34 -24.53
C ILE A 208 10.50 -1.82 -25.69
N GLN A 209 11.01 -2.80 -26.43
CA GLN A 209 10.30 -3.43 -27.55
C GLN A 209 10.55 -4.94 -27.57
N SER A 210 9.52 -5.70 -27.93
CA SER A 210 9.66 -7.10 -28.35
C SER A 210 9.64 -7.18 -29.88
N SER A 211 9.79 -8.38 -30.42
CA SER A 211 9.61 -8.65 -31.85
C SER A 211 8.17 -8.42 -32.34
N ILE A 212 7.22 -8.22 -31.43
CA ILE A 212 5.78 -8.14 -31.72
C ILE A 212 5.21 -6.75 -31.42
N ALA A 213 5.63 -6.12 -30.32
CA ALA A 213 5.06 -4.85 -29.89
C ALA A 213 6.05 -4.00 -29.07
N GLN A 214 5.84 -2.69 -29.11
CA GLN A 214 6.53 -1.73 -28.23
C GLN A 214 5.77 -1.62 -26.90
N ALA A 215 6.49 -1.49 -25.78
CA ALA A 215 5.87 -1.45 -24.45
C ALA A 215 4.92 -0.27 -24.26
N SER A 216 5.24 0.88 -24.87
CA SER A 216 4.40 2.09 -24.86
C SER A 216 3.02 1.88 -25.51
N ALA A 217 2.87 0.88 -26.39
CA ALA A 217 1.61 0.57 -27.06
C ALA A 217 0.74 -0.44 -26.29
N LEU A 218 1.24 -1.05 -25.21
CA LEU A 218 0.52 -2.07 -24.43
C LEU A 218 -0.72 -1.51 -23.73
N VAL A 219 -0.66 -0.24 -23.32
CA VAL A 219 -1.76 0.46 -22.67
C VAL A 219 -2.10 1.71 -23.51
N PRO A 220 -3.02 1.61 -24.48
CA PRO A 220 -3.28 2.71 -25.42
C PRO A 220 -3.73 4.01 -24.74
N GLN A 221 -4.40 3.92 -23.58
CA GLN A 221 -4.81 5.09 -22.78
C GLN A 221 -3.84 5.42 -21.63
N TYR A 222 -2.56 5.02 -21.70
CA TYR A 222 -1.58 5.21 -20.61
C TYR A 222 -1.58 6.64 -20.05
N GLY A 223 -1.45 7.65 -20.93
CA GLY A 223 -1.39 9.05 -20.53
C GLY A 223 -2.68 9.52 -19.84
N ALA A 224 -3.84 9.12 -20.35
CA ALA A 224 -5.13 9.46 -19.75
C ALA A 224 -5.33 8.79 -18.38
N LEU A 225 -4.99 7.50 -18.26
CA LEU A 225 -5.09 6.76 -16.99
C LEU A 225 -4.14 7.32 -15.93
N MET A 226 -2.88 7.59 -16.29
CA MET A 226 -1.91 8.22 -15.37
C MET A 226 -2.32 9.64 -14.96
N SER A 227 -2.93 10.40 -15.87
CA SER A 227 -3.50 11.72 -15.54
C SER A 227 -4.65 11.60 -14.54
N TRP A 228 -5.60 10.68 -14.76
CA TRP A 228 -6.70 10.45 -13.82
C TRP A 228 -6.23 9.98 -12.46
N ARG A 229 -5.21 9.11 -12.41
CA ARG A 229 -4.53 8.75 -11.16
C ARG A 229 -4.05 10.00 -10.42
N LEU A 230 -3.29 10.88 -11.08
CA LEU A 230 -2.77 12.09 -10.44
C LEU A 230 -3.87 13.04 -10.00
N VAL A 231 -4.95 13.20 -10.79
CA VAL A 231 -6.12 14.01 -10.41
C VAL A 231 -6.77 13.48 -9.13
N LEU A 232 -6.98 12.15 -9.03
CA LEU A 232 -7.58 11.54 -7.84
C LEU A 232 -6.68 11.67 -6.60
N LEU A 233 -5.37 11.46 -6.75
CA LEU A 233 -4.40 11.64 -5.65
C LEU A 233 -4.32 13.10 -5.20
N ALA A 234 -4.33 14.05 -6.15
CA ALA A 234 -4.36 15.47 -5.85
C ALA A 234 -5.67 15.87 -5.14
N ALA A 235 -6.82 15.39 -5.62
CA ALA A 235 -8.11 15.64 -4.98
C ALA A 235 -8.16 15.10 -3.55
N ALA A 236 -7.67 13.87 -3.31
CA ALA A 236 -7.53 13.30 -1.97
C ALA A 236 -6.68 14.19 -1.06
N LEU A 237 -5.53 14.66 -1.55
CA LEU A 237 -4.65 15.54 -0.79
C LEU A 237 -5.28 16.91 -0.50
N VAL A 238 -5.99 17.49 -1.46
CA VAL A 238 -6.73 18.76 -1.29
C VAL A 238 -7.81 18.59 -0.21
N CYS A 239 -8.61 17.52 -0.27
CA CYS A 239 -9.60 17.22 0.77
C CYS A 239 -8.98 17.12 2.17
N TRP A 240 -7.74 16.63 2.27
CA TRP A 240 -7.01 16.50 3.52
C TRP A 240 -6.37 17.82 4.01
N ILE A 241 -5.82 18.63 3.11
CA ILE A 241 -5.04 19.84 3.46
C ILE A 241 -5.95 21.07 3.66
N VAL A 242 -6.99 21.26 2.84
CA VAL A 242 -7.83 22.48 2.87
C VAL A 242 -8.39 22.80 4.26
N PRO A 243 -8.92 21.83 5.03
CA PRO A 243 -9.38 22.12 6.40
C PRO A 243 -8.27 22.62 7.33
N GLN A 244 -7.03 22.18 7.12
CA GLN A 244 -5.87 22.57 7.93
C GLN A 244 -5.39 23.99 7.61
N LEU A 245 -5.44 24.39 6.33
CA LEU A 245 -5.13 25.76 5.92
C LEU A 245 -6.13 26.78 6.50
N LYS A 246 -7.37 26.35 6.75
CA LYS A 246 -8.40 27.17 7.41
C LYS A 246 -8.27 27.19 8.95
N GLY A 247 -7.17 26.69 9.51
CA GLY A 247 -6.94 26.61 10.96
C GLY A 247 -7.68 25.48 11.66
N GLY A 248 -8.43 24.67 10.91
CA GLY A 248 -9.18 23.52 11.42
C GLY A 248 -8.46 22.19 11.22
N LEU A 249 -9.22 21.13 11.37
CA LEU A 249 -8.72 19.76 11.39
C LEU A 249 -9.73 18.92 10.60
N ALA A 250 -9.32 18.28 9.50
CA ALA A 250 -10.23 17.58 8.57
C ALA A 250 -11.11 16.55 9.29
N SER A 251 -12.42 16.55 9.04
CA SER A 251 -13.33 15.62 9.73
C SER A 251 -13.06 14.17 9.28
N PRO A 252 -13.36 13.16 10.12
CA PRO A 252 -13.23 11.76 9.72
C PRO A 252 -13.97 11.42 8.42
N ALA A 253 -15.15 12.01 8.18
CA ALA A 253 -15.91 11.80 6.94
C ALA A 253 -15.15 12.30 5.69
N VAL A 254 -14.56 13.49 5.76
CA VAL A 254 -13.76 14.06 4.65
C VAL A 254 -12.49 13.23 4.42
N LEU A 255 -11.86 12.76 5.50
CA LEU A 255 -10.67 11.90 5.42
C LEU A 255 -10.98 10.52 4.86
N THR A 256 -12.13 9.93 5.20
CA THR A 256 -12.60 8.67 4.59
C THR A 256 -12.83 8.87 3.09
N PHE A 257 -13.49 9.96 2.69
CA PHE A 257 -13.67 10.27 1.27
C PHE A 257 -12.33 10.46 0.55
N ALA A 258 -11.39 11.21 1.15
CA ALA A 258 -10.03 11.35 0.63
C ALA A 258 -9.32 10.00 0.50
N PHE A 259 -9.48 9.10 1.47
CA PHE A 259 -8.90 7.77 1.43
C PHE A 259 -9.48 6.92 0.29
N VAL A 260 -10.80 6.99 0.03
CA VAL A 260 -11.43 6.32 -1.12
C VAL A 260 -10.88 6.86 -2.45
N LEU A 261 -10.75 8.18 -2.60
CA LEU A 261 -10.17 8.78 -3.80
C LEU A 261 -8.71 8.34 -3.99
N MET A 262 -7.93 8.31 -2.91
CA MET A 262 -6.55 7.83 -2.94
C MET A 262 -6.47 6.37 -3.38
N ILE A 263 -7.29 5.48 -2.81
CA ILE A 263 -7.37 4.07 -3.21
C ILE A 263 -7.73 3.95 -4.69
N ALA A 264 -8.74 4.70 -5.17
CA ALA A 264 -9.11 4.70 -6.58
C ALA A 264 -7.94 5.13 -7.49
N GLY A 265 -7.21 6.18 -7.12
CA GLY A 265 -6.02 6.64 -7.85
C GLY A 265 -4.91 5.59 -7.92
N GLU A 266 -4.59 4.93 -6.80
CA GLU A 266 -3.56 3.89 -6.79
C GLU A 266 -4.00 2.62 -7.51
N LEU A 267 -5.29 2.28 -7.48
CA LEU A 267 -5.83 1.18 -8.28
C LEU A 267 -5.69 1.46 -9.78
N ILE A 268 -5.90 2.69 -10.25
CA ILE A 268 -5.59 3.03 -11.65
C ILE A 268 -4.10 2.81 -11.95
N GLY A 269 -3.21 3.25 -11.05
CA GLY A 269 -1.77 3.04 -11.19
C GLY A 269 -1.37 1.58 -11.27
N ARG A 270 -1.94 0.74 -10.37
CA ARG A 270 -1.73 -0.70 -10.39
C ARG A 270 -2.32 -1.36 -11.62
N GLY A 271 -3.49 -0.92 -12.08
CA GLY A 271 -4.12 -1.43 -13.31
C GLY A 271 -3.23 -1.21 -14.53
N VAL A 272 -2.65 -0.01 -14.67
CA VAL A 272 -1.67 0.26 -15.72
C VAL A 272 -0.40 -0.57 -15.53
N PHE A 273 0.11 -0.68 -14.30
CA PHE A 273 1.28 -1.51 -14.00
C PHE A 273 1.09 -2.96 -14.49
N TYR A 274 -0.05 -3.60 -14.15
CA TYR A 274 -0.33 -4.95 -14.63
C TYR A 274 -0.57 -5.01 -16.15
N GLY A 275 -1.22 -3.99 -16.72
CA GLY A 275 -1.43 -3.88 -18.16
C GLY A 275 -0.14 -3.72 -18.98
N LEU A 276 0.95 -3.28 -18.35
CA LEU A 276 2.27 -3.22 -18.96
C LEU A 276 2.99 -4.58 -19.01
N HIS A 277 2.37 -5.67 -18.55
CA HIS A 277 2.99 -6.99 -18.63
C HIS A 277 3.34 -7.35 -20.09
N MET A 278 4.62 -7.58 -20.34
CA MET A 278 5.11 -8.18 -21.58
C MET A 278 6.33 -9.05 -21.28
N THR A 279 6.47 -10.16 -21.99
CA THR A 279 7.63 -11.05 -21.85
C THR A 279 8.62 -10.83 -22.99
N VAL A 280 9.91 -11.08 -22.73
CA VAL A 280 10.91 -11.22 -23.80
C VAL A 280 10.54 -12.40 -24.72
N GLY A 281 10.54 -12.19 -26.03
CA GLY A 281 10.24 -13.22 -27.04
C GLY A 281 8.93 -13.03 -27.82
N MET A 282 8.48 -14.09 -28.50
CA MET A 282 7.30 -14.07 -29.40
C MET A 282 5.97 -14.47 -28.72
N ALA A 283 5.96 -14.69 -27.40
CA ALA A 283 4.76 -15.13 -26.71
C ALA A 283 3.82 -13.94 -26.46
N ILE A 284 2.57 -14.06 -26.93
CA ILE A 284 1.48 -13.15 -26.57
C ILE A 284 0.89 -13.70 -25.28
N ALA A 285 0.89 -12.91 -24.20
CA ALA A 285 0.06 -13.21 -23.04
C ALA A 285 -1.41 -13.09 -23.48
N SER A 286 -2.04 -14.23 -23.74
CA SER A 286 -3.46 -14.36 -24.12
C SER A 286 -4.35 -14.23 -22.90
#